data_AF-A0A8J3HUA3-F1
#
_entry.id   AF-A0A8J3HUA3-F1
#
_cell.length_a   1.000
_cell.length_b   1.000
_cell.length_c   1.000
_cell.angle_alpha   90.00
_cell.angle_beta   90.00
_cell.angle_gamma   90.00
#
_symmetry.space_group_name_H-M   'P 1'
#
loop_
_entity.id
_entity.type
_entity.pdbx_description
1 polymer ?
#
loop_
_entity_poly.entity_id
_entity_poly.type
_entity_poly.pdbx_seq_one_letter_code
_entity_poly.pdbx_strand_id
1 'polypeptide(L)'
;MSKKVLCGTVISSKSNKTIMVSILSVARDRLYKKVVRRCKKYSVHNPYVDEFCNPYKEGDLVKIQEYRPISSTKKWIVFKEEMC
;
A
#
# COMPACT_ATOMS: atom_id res chain seq x y z
N MET A 1 12.60 17.15 -0.16
CA MET A 1 12.67 15.78 0.41
C MET A 1 11.96 14.82 -0.52
N SER A 2 12.57 13.68 -0.82
CA SER A 2 11.92 12.62 -1.62
C SER A 2 10.84 11.92 -0.78
N LYS A 3 9.66 11.67 -1.36
CA LYS A 3 8.57 10.98 -0.66
C LYS A 3 8.86 9.48 -0.62
N LYS A 4 8.53 8.81 0.48
CA LYS A 4 8.73 7.37 0.61
C LYS A 4 7.79 6.60 -0.31
N VAL A 5 8.34 5.64 -1.05
CA VAL A 5 7.61 4.70 -1.90
C VAL A 5 7.77 3.29 -1.33
N LEU A 6 6.67 2.54 -1.29
CA LEU A 6 6.63 1.16 -0.81
C LEU A 6 5.94 0.28 -1.86
N CYS A 7 6.35 -0.98 -1.93
CA CYS A 7 5.70 -1.99 -2.75
C CYS A 7 4.91 -2.97 -1.89
N GLY A 8 3.77 -3.41 -2.38
CA GLY A 8 2.95 -4.39 -1.69
C GLY A 8 1.90 -5.03 -2.58
N THR A 9 1.12 -5.93 -1.99
CA THR A 9 0.06 -6.67 -2.66
C THR A 9 -1.30 -6.18 -2.20
N VAL A 10 -2.25 -6.03 -3.13
CA VAL A 10 -3.63 -5.68 -2.81
C VAL A 10 -4.31 -6.85 -2.12
N ILE A 11 -4.77 -6.66 -0.88
CA ILE A 11 -5.56 -7.65 -0.13
C ILE A 11 -7.04 -7.49 -0.43
N SER A 12 -7.53 -6.24 -0.44
CA SER A 12 -8.94 -5.97 -0.67
C SER A 12 -9.17 -4.70 -1.47
N SER A 13 -10.15 -4.80 -2.38
CA SER A 13 -10.54 -3.74 -3.31
C SER A 13 -12.00 -3.31 -3.15
N LYS A 14 -12.63 -3.71 -2.03
CA LYS A 14 -14.07 -3.61 -1.80
C LYS A 14 -14.56 -2.20 -1.42
N SER A 15 -13.65 -1.31 -1.02
CA SER A 15 -14.00 0.01 -0.49
C SER A 15 -13.95 1.09 -1.58
N ASN A 16 -14.87 2.04 -1.52
CA ASN A 16 -14.92 3.12 -2.50
C ASN A 16 -13.63 3.97 -2.48
N LYS A 17 -13.04 4.21 -3.67
CA LYS A 17 -11.77 4.96 -3.90
C LYS A 17 -10.60 4.54 -2.99
N THR A 18 -10.63 3.30 -2.48
CA THR A 18 -9.69 2.83 -1.46
C THR A 18 -9.34 1.38 -1.65
N ILE A 19 -8.06 1.07 -1.65
CA ILE A 19 -7.56 -0.30 -1.63
C ILE A 19 -6.79 -0.56 -0.35
N MET A 20 -6.85 -1.80 0.13
CA MET A 20 -6.04 -2.26 1.25
C MET A 20 -4.82 -3.00 0.72
N VAL A 21 -3.62 -2.51 1.06
CA VAL A 21 -2.35 -3.07 0.58
C VAL A 21 -1.59 -3.69 1.74
N SER A 22 -1.08 -4.91 1.55
CA SER A 22 -0.14 -5.57 2.45
C SER A 22 1.28 -5.25 2.04
N ILE A 23 2.09 -4.76 2.98
CA ILE A 23 3.52 -4.55 2.77
C ILE A 23 4.29 -5.49 3.69
N LEU A 24 5.19 -6.26 3.09
CA LEU A 24 6.17 -7.08 3.78
C LEU A 24 7.40 -6.23 4.10
N SER A 25 7.75 -6.18 5.38
CA SER A 25 8.98 -5.57 5.85
C SER A 25 9.81 -6.61 6.58
N VAL A 26 11.11 -6.62 6.31
CA VAL A 26 12.06 -7.52 6.96
C VAL A 26 12.78 -6.74 8.04
N ALA A 27 12.73 -7.23 9.28
CA ALA A 27 13.43 -6.64 10.41
C ALA A 27 14.21 -7.72 11.15
N ARG A 28 15.39 -7.36 11.68
CA ARG A 28 16.09 -8.24 12.62
C ARG A 28 15.52 -8.05 14.02
N ASP A 29 15.26 -9.16 14.70
CA ASP A 29 14.92 -9.13 16.11
C ASP A 29 16.10 -8.54 16.92
N ARG A 30 15.81 -7.66 17.88
CA ARG A 30 16.85 -6.93 18.61
C ARG A 30 17.67 -7.85 19.52
N LEU A 31 17.03 -8.83 20.15
CA LEU A 31 17.68 -9.71 21.12
C LEU A 31 18.32 -10.90 20.41
N TYR A 32 17.54 -11.59 19.57
CA TYR A 32 17.94 -12.85 18.96
C TYR A 32 18.64 -12.69 17.61
N LYS A 33 18.67 -11.48 17.03
CA LYS A 33 19.24 -11.18 15.70
C LYS A 33 18.63 -11.98 14.55
N LYS A 34 17.58 -12.76 14.80
CA LYS A 34 16.83 -13.53 13.80
C LYS A 34 16.16 -12.58 12.81
N VAL A 35 16.23 -12.91 11.53
CA VAL A 35 15.53 -12.17 10.47
C VAL A 35 14.05 -12.55 10.50
N VAL A 36 13.17 -11.58 10.78
CA VAL A 36 11.73 -11.77 10.90
C VAL A 36 11.01 -10.93 9.84
N ARG A 37 10.01 -11.53 9.18
CA ARG A 37 9.11 -10.83 8.24
C ARG A 37 7.90 -10.30 9.02
N ARG A 38 7.58 -9.02 8.83
CA ARG A 38 6.41 -8.35 9.40
C ARG A 38 5.51 -7.86 8.27
N CYS A 39 4.23 -8.15 8.36
CA CYS A 39 3.23 -7.66 7.41
C CYS A 39 2.51 -6.46 8.03
N LYS A 40 2.41 -5.36 7.29
CA LYS A 40 1.61 -4.19 7.69
C LYS A 40 0.60 -3.85 6.60
N LYS A 41 -0.65 -3.63 7.01
CA LYS A 41 -1.74 -3.25 6.12
C LYS A 41 -1.86 -1.74 6.06
N TYR A 42 -2.10 -1.22 4.86
CA TYR A 42 -2.26 0.21 4.61
C TYR A 42 -3.56 0.47 3.85
N SER A 43 -4.31 1.47 4.30
CA SER A 43 -5.42 2.03 3.54
C SER A 43 -4.87 3.06 2.56
N VAL A 44 -5.02 2.78 1.27
CA VAL A 44 -4.41 3.54 0.20
C VAL A 44 -5.51 4.18 -0.62
N HIS A 45 -5.41 5.48 -0.86
CA HIS A 45 -6.32 6.19 -1.74
C HIS A 45 -5.96 5.88 -3.19
N ASN A 46 -6.96 5.45 -3.96
CA ASN A 46 -6.83 5.31 -5.39
C ASN A 46 -7.53 6.52 -6.07
N PRO A 47 -6.76 7.49 -6.61
CA PRO A 47 -7.33 8.65 -7.30
C PRO A 47 -7.84 8.31 -8.72
N TYR A 48 -7.46 7.15 -9.26
CA TYR A 48 -7.76 6.73 -10.64
C TYR A 48 -9.04 5.89 -10.76
N VAL A 49 -9.83 5.79 -9.68
CA VAL A 49 -11.14 5.13 -9.74
C VAL A 49 -12.16 6.13 -10.27
N ASP A 50 -12.64 5.90 -11.48
CA ASP A 50 -13.92 6.42 -11.95
C ASP A 50 -15.05 5.54 -11.41
N GLU A 51 -16.23 6.11 -11.20
CA GLU A 51 -17.34 5.55 -10.40
C GLU A 51 -17.74 4.09 -10.73
N PHE A 52 -17.34 3.56 -11.88
CA PHE A 52 -17.69 2.22 -12.35
C PHE A 52 -16.55 1.18 -12.37
N CYS A 53 -15.28 1.57 -12.27
CA CYS A 53 -14.18 0.59 -12.42
C CYS A 53 -12.99 0.88 -11.51
N ASN A 54 -12.63 -0.11 -10.69
CA ASN A 54 -11.34 -0.10 -9.99
C ASN A 54 -10.31 -0.85 -10.84
N PRO A 55 -9.23 -0.19 -11.28
CA PRO A 55 -8.18 -0.84 -12.08
C PRO A 55 -7.41 -1.92 -11.30
N TYR A 56 -7.47 -1.91 -9.97
CA TYR A 56 -6.74 -2.87 -9.12
C TYR A 56 -7.66 -3.93 -8.52
N LYS A 57 -7.27 -5.19 -8.72
CA LYS A 57 -7.93 -6.38 -8.17
C LYS A 57 -7.16 -6.90 -6.97
N GLU A 58 -7.79 -7.80 -6.22
CA GLU A 58 -7.14 -8.51 -5.13
C GLU A 58 -6.05 -9.42 -5.70
N GLY A 59 -4.84 -9.35 -5.13
CA GLY A 59 -3.65 -10.07 -5.61
C GLY A 59 -2.68 -9.22 -6.44
N ASP A 60 -3.07 -8.04 -6.91
CA ASP A 60 -2.20 -7.19 -7.74
C ASP A 60 -1.01 -6.63 -6.94
N LEU A 61 0.14 -6.51 -7.60
CA LEU A 61 1.31 -5.82 -7.07
C LEU A 61 1.22 -4.33 -7.38
N VAL A 62 1.38 -3.51 -6.33
CA VAL A 62 1.22 -2.06 -6.43
C VAL A 62 2.34 -1.33 -5.70
N LYS A 63 2.73 -0.18 -6.25
CA LYS A 63 3.57 0.82 -5.57
C LYS A 63 2.67 1.87 -4.92
N ILE A 64 3.00 2.23 -3.70
CA ILE A 64 2.29 3.26 -2.93
C ILE A 64 3.27 4.32 -2.45
N GLN A 65 2.83 5.57 -2.44
CA GLN A 65 3.65 6.71 -2.05
C GLN A 65 3.03 7.42 -0.83
N GLU A 66 3.87 7.93 0.06
CA GLU A 66 3.42 8.84 1.13
C GLU A 66 2.75 10.08 0.53
N TYR A 67 1.63 10.47 1.12
CA TYR A 67 0.86 11.63 0.69
C TYR A 67 0.36 12.42 1.92
N ARG A 68 -0.19 13.61 1.68
CA ARG A 68 -0.89 14.33 2.75
C ARG A 68 -2.03 13.45 3.30
N PRO A 69 -2.38 13.54 4.59
CA PRO A 69 -3.52 12.82 5.13
C PRO A 69 -4.80 13.15 4.33
N ILE A 70 -5.47 12.11 3.84
CA ILE A 70 -6.76 12.20 3.13
C ILE A 70 -7.89 11.86 4.11
N SER A 71 -7.61 10.97 5.07
CA SER A 71 -8.48 10.66 6.20
C SER A 71 -7.63 10.32 7.43
N SER A 72 -8.28 9.92 8.52
CA SER A 72 -7.61 9.43 9.74
C SER A 72 -6.56 8.35 9.44
N THR A 73 -6.89 7.40 8.56
CA THR A 73 -6.01 6.26 8.23
C THR A 73 -5.34 6.37 6.86
N LYS A 74 -5.97 7.06 5.89
CA LYS A 74 -5.48 7.14 4.50
C LYS A 74 -4.40 8.22 4.39
N LYS A 75 -3.14 7.79 4.39
CA LYS A 75 -1.94 8.65 4.25
C LYS A 75 -1.07 8.25 3.04
N TRP A 76 -1.60 7.37 2.19
CA TRP A 76 -0.89 6.75 1.08
C TRP A 76 -1.72 6.87 -0.18
N ILE A 77 -1.04 7.06 -1.31
CA ILE A 77 -1.65 7.13 -2.64
C ILE A 77 -1.05 6.05 -3.55
N VAL A 78 -1.85 5.51 -4.46
CA VAL A 78 -1.34 4.60 -5.50
C VAL A 78 -0.41 5.36 -6.44
N PHE A 79 0.79 4.83 -6.63
CA PHE A 79 1.79 5.42 -7.51
C PHE A 79 1.68 4.79 -8.90
N LYS A 80 1.62 5.63 -9.94
CA LYS A 80 1.28 5.22 -11.32
C LYS A 80 2.40 4.47 -12.05
N GLU A 81 3.63 4.52 -11.52
CA GLU A 81 4.78 3.95 -12.21
C GLU A 81 4.72 2.41 -12.16
N GLU A 82 4.62 1.82 -13.35
CA GLU A 82 4.33 0.40 -13.54
C GLU A 82 5.36 -0.51 -12.86
N MET A 83 4.81 -1.54 -12.21
CA MET A 83 5.44 -2.70 -11.58
C MET A 83 6.46 -2.44 -10.47
N CYS A 84 6.20 -3.07 -9.32
CA CYS A 84 7.23 -3.71 -8.52
C CYS A 84 7.35 -5.16 -9.01
#